data_AF-A0A1C5WX15-F1
#
_entry.id   AF-A0A1C5WX15-F1
#
_cell.length_a   1.000
_cell.length_b   1.000
_cell.length_c   1.000
_cell.angle_alpha   90.00
_cell.angle_beta   90.00
_cell.angle_gamma   90.00
#
_symmetry.space_group_name_H-M   'P 1'
#
loop_
_entity.id
_entity.type
_entity.pdbx_description
1 polymer ?
#
loop_
_entity_poly.entity_id
_entity_poly.type
_entity_poly.pdbx_seq_one_letter_code
_entity_poly.pdbx_strand_id
1 'polypeptide(L)'
;MEVSYRRELDHNYLVLEEKEYEENYQVQMLLKNRIPGFLECRMTRVDRDASFYYEITSRQNLRLVLERKRISLTELVKLLEGLENAAATCEEYLLDSERILLQPDFIYLDPDTWKIRVCFYPFEEQDMGGALLGLAEYLLDHLDRQDSGAVTLGYEFYRMAGEENPSIRKLLEEWGEGVAGKDTEGQSESPDVEKQEERKPERFCGETVERSGSGTVRYRESLPENRLAENFPEWVDTASGGTACLAHVREPGLFLRSESAAYPDLRIMKESFLVGKKKDAVDGWLKVRGISRIHAKISREEDCYYLTDLNSTNGTFLNGGRLGVNEKARLRPGDSVGFADVRYVVEG
;
A
#
# COMPACT_ATOMS: atom_id res chain seq x y z
N MET A 1 -4.77 -0.09 17.88
CA MET A 1 -5.03 1.16 17.12
C MET A 1 -6.01 0.91 15.97
N GLU A 2 -7.20 1.51 16.02
CA GLU A 2 -8.14 1.55 14.87
C GLU A 2 -8.03 2.91 14.17
N VAL A 3 -8.07 2.94 12.84
CA VAL A 3 -7.80 4.13 12.02
C VAL A 3 -9.02 4.48 11.19
N SER A 4 -9.49 5.71 11.29
CA SER A 4 -10.57 6.24 10.45
C SER A 4 -10.28 7.67 10.01
N TYR A 5 -11.11 8.18 9.09
CA TYR A 5 -11.02 9.56 8.61
C TYR A 5 -12.34 10.25 8.86
N ARG A 6 -12.30 11.47 9.40
CA ARG A 6 -13.50 12.27 9.66
C ARG A 6 -13.36 13.66 9.06
N ARG A 7 -14.45 14.16 8.48
CA ARG A 7 -14.55 15.55 7.99
C ARG A 7 -15.55 16.31 8.84
N GLU A 8 -15.14 17.44 9.39
CA GLU A 8 -15.99 18.32 10.18
C GLU A 8 -15.86 19.76 9.64
N LEU A 9 -16.93 20.27 9.02
CA LEU A 9 -16.93 21.57 8.34
C LEU A 9 -15.79 21.66 7.29
N ASP A 10 -14.84 22.58 7.51
CA ASP A 10 -13.66 22.83 6.68
C ASP A 10 -12.41 22.06 7.15
N HIS A 11 -12.55 21.23 8.19
CA HIS A 11 -11.47 20.44 8.77
C HIS A 11 -11.54 18.97 8.37
N ASN A 12 -10.37 18.37 8.13
CA ASN A 12 -10.21 16.95 7.88
C ASN A 12 -9.29 16.36 8.95
N TYR A 13 -9.70 15.23 9.51
CA TYR A 13 -9.03 14.56 10.61
C TYR A 13 -8.68 13.12 10.24
N LEU A 14 -7.45 12.73 10.55
CA LEU A 14 -7.08 11.34 10.78
C LEU A 14 -7.47 11.02 12.23
N VAL A 15 -8.25 9.98 12.45
CA VAL A 15 -8.74 9.59 13.78
C VAL A 15 -8.14 8.26 14.18
N LEU A 16 -7.45 8.25 15.32
CA LEU A 16 -6.90 7.04 15.93
C LEU A 16 -7.69 6.73 17.19
N GLU A 17 -8.22 5.52 17.28
CA GLU A 17 -9.02 5.08 18.43
C GLU A 17 -8.22 4.15 19.33
N GLU A 18 -8.21 4.49 20.62
CA GLU A 18 -7.64 3.71 21.71
C GLU A 18 -8.75 3.25 22.65
N LYS A 19 -8.81 1.93 22.88
CA LYS A 19 -9.77 1.31 23.79
C LYS A 19 -9.15 1.22 25.18
N GLU A 20 -9.99 1.29 26.21
CA GLU A 20 -9.52 1.23 27.60
C GLU A 20 -8.43 2.29 27.88
N TYR A 21 -8.64 3.50 27.40
CA TYR A 21 -7.71 4.62 27.50
C TYR A 21 -7.30 4.89 28.95
N GLU A 22 -5.98 4.81 29.16
CA GLU A 22 -5.32 5.25 30.39
C GLU A 22 -4.51 6.53 30.13
N GLU A 23 -4.66 7.48 31.05
CA GLU A 23 -3.99 8.77 30.96
C GLU A 23 -2.47 8.59 31.17
N ASN A 24 -1.66 9.13 30.25
CA ASN A 24 -0.22 9.23 30.42
C ASN A 24 0.29 10.66 30.19
N TYR A 25 1.49 10.96 30.66
CA TYR A 25 2.07 12.30 30.56
C TYR A 25 2.39 12.72 29.11
N GLN A 26 2.70 11.78 28.22
CA GLN A 26 2.96 12.04 26.80
C GLN A 26 1.71 12.52 26.07
N VAL A 27 0.53 12.00 26.43
CA VAL A 27 -0.77 12.51 25.95
C VAL A 27 -0.94 13.96 26.35
N GLN A 28 -0.61 14.31 27.59
CA GLN A 28 -0.68 15.71 28.06
C GLN A 28 0.28 16.63 27.30
N MET A 29 1.50 16.16 27.00
CA MET A 29 2.45 16.92 26.19
C MET A 29 1.94 17.12 24.77
N LEU A 30 1.40 16.08 24.13
CA LEU A 30 0.86 16.13 22.78
C LEU A 30 -0.34 17.10 22.67
N LEU A 31 -1.27 17.07 23.64
CA LEU A 31 -2.51 17.86 23.57
C LEU A 31 -2.34 19.33 23.98
N LYS A 32 -1.34 19.65 24.81
CA LYS A 32 -1.13 21.02 25.33
C LYS A 32 -0.13 21.84 24.53
N ASN A 33 0.61 21.21 23.62
CA ASN A 33 1.66 21.86 22.85
C ASN A 33 1.41 21.78 21.35
N ARG A 34 1.97 22.76 20.62
CA ARG A 34 2.09 22.69 19.16
C ARG A 34 3.50 22.26 18.82
N ILE A 35 3.69 20.96 18.69
CA ILE A 35 5.01 20.35 18.57
C ILE A 35 5.47 20.44 17.11
N PRO A 36 6.60 21.12 16.80
CA PRO A 36 7.17 21.14 15.45
C PRO A 36 7.43 19.74 14.91
N GLY A 37 7.11 19.49 13.64
CA GLY A 37 7.25 18.16 13.05
C GLY A 37 6.08 17.20 13.30
N PHE A 38 5.09 17.56 14.13
CA PHE A 38 3.93 16.72 14.40
C PHE A 38 2.63 17.30 13.81
N LEU A 39 1.66 16.42 13.61
CA LEU A 39 0.27 16.81 13.37
C LEU A 39 -0.36 17.33 14.67
N GLU A 40 -1.14 18.42 14.56
CA GLU A 40 -1.87 18.95 15.73
C GLU A 40 -2.94 17.95 16.13
N CYS A 41 -2.94 17.56 17.40
CA CYS A 41 -3.82 16.52 17.93
C CYS A 41 -4.84 17.09 18.90
N ARG A 42 -6.07 16.60 18.81
CA ARG A 42 -7.13 16.79 19.79
C ARG A 42 -7.65 15.44 20.26
N MET A 43 -8.24 15.40 21.45
CA MET A 43 -8.79 14.16 21.99
C MET A 43 -10.25 14.37 22.38
N THR A 44 -11.09 13.40 22.05
CA THR A 44 -12.41 13.22 22.69
C THR A 44 -12.42 11.91 23.42
N ARG A 45 -12.98 11.90 24.63
CA ARG A 45 -13.15 10.68 25.42
C ARG A 45 -14.63 10.39 25.58
N VAL A 46 -15.02 9.15 25.31
CA VAL A 46 -16.37 8.62 25.56
C VAL A 46 -16.22 7.35 26.36
N ASP A 47 -16.78 7.33 27.57
CA ASP A 47 -16.62 6.23 28.54
C ASP A 47 -15.14 5.88 28.83
N ARG A 48 -14.72 4.69 28.41
CA ARG A 48 -13.35 4.17 28.55
C ARG A 48 -12.51 4.33 27.30
N ASP A 49 -13.08 4.80 26.20
CA ASP A 49 -12.38 4.89 24.92
C ASP A 49 -12.01 6.34 24.61
N ALA A 50 -10.89 6.52 23.92
CA ALA A 50 -10.41 7.82 23.48
C ALA A 50 -10.17 7.82 21.98
N SER A 51 -10.64 8.88 21.33
CA SER A 51 -10.39 9.15 19.91
C SER A 51 -9.45 10.35 19.79
N PHE A 52 -8.34 10.15 19.08
CA PHE A 52 -7.31 11.14 18.81
C PHE A 52 -7.46 11.67 17.38
N TYR A 53 -7.78 12.95 17.25
CA TYR A 53 -8.03 13.63 15.99
C TYR A 53 -6.79 14.43 15.59
N TYR A 54 -6.09 13.95 14.57
CA TYR A 54 -4.93 14.63 13.98
C TYR A 54 -5.39 15.47 12.79
N GLU A 55 -5.09 16.77 12.84
CA GLU A 55 -5.48 17.74 11.84
C GLU A 55 -4.67 17.59 10.55
N ILE A 56 -5.35 17.15 9.47
CA ILE A 56 -4.73 16.87 8.17
C ILE A 56 -5.23 17.81 7.05
N THR A 57 -5.98 18.87 7.40
CA THR A 57 -6.46 19.84 6.40
C THR A 57 -5.31 20.43 5.59
N SER A 58 -5.52 20.51 4.27
CA SER A 58 -4.55 20.98 3.28
C SER A 58 -3.23 20.21 3.23
N ARG A 59 -3.17 19.01 3.82
CA ARG A 59 -2.00 18.13 3.81
C ARG A 59 -2.36 16.84 3.07
N GLN A 60 -1.35 16.20 2.51
CA GLN A 60 -1.50 14.88 1.90
C GLN A 60 -0.61 13.87 2.62
N ASN A 61 -1.08 12.64 2.78
CA ASN A 61 -0.21 11.59 3.29
C ASN A 61 0.84 11.21 2.22
N LEU A 62 1.99 10.73 2.69
CA LEU A 62 3.14 10.42 1.84
C LEU A 62 2.79 9.34 0.83
N ARG A 63 1.99 8.35 1.22
CA ARG A 63 1.53 7.27 0.32
C ARG A 63 0.86 7.83 -0.94
N LEU A 64 -0.14 8.69 -0.78
CA LEU A 64 -0.90 9.25 -1.89
C LEU A 64 -0.03 10.10 -2.82
N VAL A 65 0.92 10.84 -2.25
CA VAL A 65 1.84 11.69 -3.01
C VAL A 65 2.76 10.83 -3.88
N LEU A 66 3.37 9.80 -3.30
CA LEU A 66 4.34 8.95 -4.00
C LEU A 66 3.68 7.97 -4.98
N GLU A 67 2.42 7.59 -4.77
CA GLU A 67 1.65 6.83 -5.78
C GLU A 67 1.50 7.57 -7.12
N ARG A 68 1.54 8.91 -7.09
CA ARG A 68 1.32 9.77 -8.26
C ARG A 68 2.61 10.37 -8.82
N LYS A 69 3.69 10.35 -8.04
CA LYS A 69 4.92 11.06 -8.34
C LYS A 69 6.15 10.28 -7.89
N ARG A 70 7.23 10.39 -8.67
CA ARG A 70 8.56 9.95 -8.27
C ARG A 70 9.26 11.00 -7.40
N ILE A 71 9.86 10.57 -6.30
CA ILE A 71 10.55 11.46 -5.37
C ILE A 71 11.95 11.82 -5.90
N SER A 72 12.26 13.12 -5.98
CA SER A 72 13.59 13.61 -6.37
C SER A 72 14.54 13.71 -5.18
N LEU A 73 15.82 14.00 -5.40
CA LEU A 73 16.81 14.16 -4.33
C LEU A 73 16.40 15.24 -3.35
N THR A 74 16.02 16.42 -3.87
CA THR A 74 15.63 17.56 -3.03
C THR A 74 14.45 17.23 -2.12
N GLU A 75 13.52 16.44 -2.63
CA GLU A 75 12.35 15.99 -1.90
C GLU A 75 12.69 14.91 -0.87
N LEU A 76 13.52 13.94 -1.24
CA LEU A 76 14.02 12.90 -0.34
C LEU A 76 14.79 13.52 0.84
N VAL A 77 15.66 14.49 0.58
CA VAL A 77 16.38 15.22 1.65
C VAL A 77 15.39 15.92 2.59
N LYS A 78 14.41 16.66 2.06
CA LYS A 78 13.37 17.31 2.89
C LYS A 78 12.57 16.31 3.72
N LEU A 79 12.28 15.13 3.16
CA LEU A 79 11.61 14.06 3.89
C LEU A 79 12.45 13.62 5.09
N LEU A 80 13.70 13.25 4.85
CA LEU A 80 14.62 12.75 5.87
C LEU A 80 14.90 13.81 6.94
N GLU A 81 15.16 15.06 6.54
CA GLU A 81 15.28 16.19 7.47
C GLU A 81 14.02 16.37 8.31
N GLY A 82 12.84 16.24 7.70
CA GLY A 82 11.57 16.36 8.39
C GLY A 82 11.36 15.28 9.46
N LEU A 83 11.76 14.04 9.16
CA LEU A 83 11.72 12.92 10.10
C LEU A 83 12.74 13.08 11.24
N GLU A 84 13.96 13.49 10.92
CA GLU A 84 15.01 13.75 11.90
C GLU A 84 14.59 14.88 12.85
N ASN A 85 14.05 15.98 12.32
CA ASN A 85 13.57 17.10 13.13
C ASN A 85 12.43 16.67 14.07
N ALA A 86 11.49 15.85 13.59
CA ALA A 86 10.42 15.33 14.43
C ALA A 86 10.97 14.45 15.57
N ALA A 87 11.92 13.56 15.27
CA ALA A 87 12.57 12.73 16.28
C ALA A 87 13.37 13.56 17.29
N ALA A 88 14.13 14.56 16.85
CA ALA A 88 14.88 15.46 17.71
C ALA A 88 13.96 16.28 18.64
N THR A 89 12.80 16.69 18.12
CA THR A 89 11.82 17.46 18.90
C THR A 89 11.21 16.63 20.02
N CYS A 90 11.19 15.29 19.93
CA CYS A 90 10.66 14.45 21.01
C CYS A 90 11.37 14.72 22.35
N GLU A 91 12.70 14.85 22.36
CA GLU A 91 13.47 15.11 23.58
C GLU A 91 13.06 16.43 24.24
N GLU A 92 12.84 17.49 23.44
CA GLU A 92 12.45 18.82 23.93
C GLU A 92 11.08 18.82 24.64
N TYR A 93 10.18 17.93 24.21
CA TYR A 93 8.81 17.83 24.72
C TYR A 93 8.58 16.62 25.63
N LEU A 94 9.65 15.93 26.05
CA LEU A 94 9.59 14.71 26.85
C LEU A 94 8.70 13.64 26.21
N LEU A 95 8.78 13.49 24.89
CA LEU A 95 8.13 12.42 24.15
C LEU A 95 9.11 11.31 23.83
N ASP A 96 8.60 10.10 23.71
CA ASP A 96 9.37 8.93 23.30
C ASP A 96 9.38 8.81 21.77
N SER A 97 10.55 8.98 21.13
CA SER A 97 10.67 8.88 19.67
C SER A 97 10.25 7.52 19.09
N GLU A 98 10.24 6.46 19.90
CA GLU A 98 9.77 5.14 19.48
C GLU A 98 8.25 5.07 19.27
N ARG A 99 7.53 6.15 19.56
CA ARG A 99 6.06 6.26 19.38
C ARG A 99 5.67 7.07 18.14
N ILE A 100 6.66 7.44 17.31
CA ILE A 100 6.43 8.08 16.01
C ILE A 100 5.98 7.02 14.99
N LEU A 101 4.89 7.29 14.27
CA LEU A 101 4.41 6.40 13.21
C LEU A 101 5.11 6.71 11.88
N LEU A 102 6.06 5.84 11.48
CA LEU A 102 6.86 6.01 10.26
C LEU A 102 6.26 5.36 9.01
N GLN A 103 5.07 4.77 9.10
CA GLN A 103 4.40 4.23 7.91
C GLN A 103 3.94 5.37 6.99
N PRO A 104 4.00 5.22 5.65
CA PRO A 104 3.64 6.28 4.70
C PRO A 104 2.22 6.86 4.86
N ASP A 105 1.30 6.12 5.47
CA ASP A 105 -0.08 6.56 5.75
C ASP A 105 -0.17 7.58 6.91
N PHE A 106 0.86 7.63 7.76
CA PHE A 106 0.95 8.48 8.95
C PHE A 106 1.98 9.61 8.85
N ILE A 107 2.71 9.67 7.72
CA ILE A 107 3.58 10.78 7.36
C ILE A 107 2.80 11.70 6.43
N TYR A 108 2.63 12.96 6.82
CA TYR A 108 1.91 13.97 6.05
C TYR A 108 2.85 15.07 5.61
N LEU A 109 2.56 15.64 4.45
CA LEU A 109 3.32 16.76 3.91
C LEU A 109 2.39 17.84 3.36
N ASP A 110 2.89 19.07 3.45
CA ASP A 110 2.33 20.20 2.74
C ASP A 110 2.77 20.13 1.26
N PRO A 111 1.83 20.13 0.30
CA PRO A 111 2.14 19.86 -1.11
C PRO A 111 2.99 20.97 -1.78
N ASP A 112 2.93 22.20 -1.25
CA ASP A 112 3.64 23.34 -1.81
C ASP A 112 5.05 23.47 -1.22
N THR A 113 5.18 23.29 0.09
CA THR A 113 6.44 23.50 0.82
C THR A 113 7.26 22.24 1.02
N TRP A 114 6.62 21.06 0.92
CA TRP A 114 7.18 19.76 1.34
C TRP A 114 7.50 19.68 2.83
N LYS A 115 6.83 20.50 3.66
CA LYS A 115 7.01 20.45 5.11
C LYS A 115 6.39 19.17 5.68
N ILE A 116 7.23 18.31 6.24
CA ILE A 116 6.83 17.03 6.82
C ILE A 116 6.21 17.21 8.20
N ARG A 117 5.19 16.40 8.47
CA ARG A 117 4.56 16.23 9.78
C ARG A 117 4.24 14.76 9.99
N VAL A 118 4.59 14.21 11.15
CA VAL A 118 4.32 12.83 11.49
C VAL A 118 3.19 12.72 12.52
N CYS A 119 2.54 11.57 12.54
CA CYS A 119 1.64 11.18 13.61
C CYS A 119 2.41 10.55 14.75
N PHE A 120 1.99 10.82 15.98
CA PHE A 120 2.57 10.27 17.21
C PHE A 120 1.51 9.53 17.99
N TYR A 121 1.73 8.26 18.30
CA TYR A 121 0.74 7.45 18.99
C TYR A 121 1.22 7.04 20.38
N PRO A 122 0.70 7.67 21.45
CA PRO A 122 1.27 7.57 22.79
C PRO A 122 0.99 6.26 23.51
N PHE A 123 0.50 5.21 22.84
CA PHE A 123 0.09 3.94 23.46
C PHE A 123 0.85 2.72 22.94
N GLU A 124 1.51 2.83 21.79
CA GLU A 124 2.19 1.71 21.14
C GLU A 124 3.61 2.11 20.76
N GLU A 125 4.59 1.40 21.34
CA GLU A 125 5.98 1.48 20.91
C GLU A 125 6.14 0.79 19.55
N GLN A 126 6.87 1.43 18.67
CA GLN A 126 7.20 0.92 17.36
C GLN A 126 8.56 0.22 17.40
N ASP A 127 8.70 -0.87 16.65
CA ASP A 127 10.02 -1.36 16.25
C ASP A 127 10.61 -0.32 15.28
N MET A 128 11.38 0.63 15.80
CA MET A 128 11.91 1.75 15.01
C MET A 128 12.84 1.28 13.89
N GLY A 129 13.61 0.22 14.11
CA GLY A 129 14.46 -0.38 13.07
C GLY A 129 13.61 -0.95 11.93
N GLY A 130 12.63 -1.79 12.28
CA GLY A 130 11.69 -2.35 11.31
C GLY A 130 10.86 -1.29 10.58
N ALA A 131 10.42 -0.24 11.29
CA ALA A 131 9.63 0.84 10.73
C ALA A 131 10.43 1.73 9.76
N LEU A 132 11.68 2.07 10.11
CA LEU A 132 12.61 2.78 9.22
C LEU A 132 12.93 1.95 7.98
N LEU A 133 13.21 0.65 8.16
CA LEU A 133 13.49 -0.25 7.04
C LEU A 133 12.29 -0.36 6.10
N GLY A 134 11.09 -0.53 6.63
CA GLY A 134 9.86 -0.55 5.85
C GLY A 134 9.60 0.75 5.09
N LEU A 135 9.91 1.90 5.69
CA LEU A 135 9.85 3.19 4.99
C LEU A 135 10.91 3.28 3.89
N ALA A 136 12.14 2.82 4.14
CA ALA A 136 13.20 2.82 3.14
C ALA A 136 12.86 1.94 1.93
N GLU A 137 12.36 0.72 2.16
CA GLU A 137 11.85 -0.17 1.10
C GLU A 137 10.76 0.51 0.27
N TYR A 138 9.81 1.17 0.94
CA TYR A 138 8.76 1.93 0.26
C TYR A 138 9.33 3.06 -0.59
N LEU A 139 10.31 3.82 -0.08
CA LEU A 139 10.92 4.94 -0.82
C LEU A 139 11.72 4.46 -2.04
N LEU A 140 12.47 3.36 -1.94
CA LEU A 140 13.23 2.77 -3.07
C LEU A 140 12.35 2.50 -4.30
N ASP A 141 11.12 2.04 -4.06
CA ASP A 141 10.15 1.76 -5.12
C ASP A 141 9.59 3.03 -5.79
N HIS A 142 9.77 4.21 -5.18
CA HIS A 142 9.22 5.49 -5.62
C HIS A 142 10.28 6.53 -6.01
N LEU A 143 11.58 6.21 -5.91
CA LEU A 143 12.66 7.10 -6.34
C LEU A 143 12.56 7.48 -7.82
N ASP A 144 12.91 8.73 -8.13
CA ASP A 144 13.20 9.13 -9.50
C ASP A 144 14.54 8.54 -9.95
N ARG A 145 14.47 7.52 -10.81
CA ARG A 145 15.65 6.82 -11.32
C ARG A 145 16.49 7.66 -12.28
N GLN A 146 15.99 8.80 -12.73
CA GLN A 146 16.76 9.76 -13.54
C GLN A 146 17.62 10.67 -12.67
N ASP A 147 17.27 10.83 -11.40
CA ASP A 147 18.04 11.58 -10.41
C ASP A 147 19.04 10.65 -9.71
N SER A 148 20.29 10.66 -10.17
CA SER A 148 21.35 9.83 -9.60
C SER A 148 21.56 10.08 -8.11
N GLY A 149 21.37 11.31 -7.65
CA GLY A 149 21.52 11.65 -6.25
C GLY A 149 20.40 11.04 -5.40
N ALA A 150 19.16 11.08 -5.89
CA ALA A 150 18.01 10.43 -5.23
C ALA A 150 18.23 8.93 -5.09
N VAL A 151 18.74 8.28 -6.15
CA VAL A 151 19.08 6.86 -6.16
C VAL A 151 20.15 6.54 -5.12
N THR A 152 21.28 7.26 -5.13
CA THR A 152 22.37 7.02 -4.18
C THR A 152 21.92 7.21 -2.74
N LEU A 153 21.32 8.36 -2.40
CA LEU A 153 20.85 8.64 -1.04
C LEU A 153 19.76 7.65 -0.60
N GLY A 154 18.88 7.22 -1.50
CA GLY A 154 17.85 6.23 -1.19
C GLY A 154 18.43 4.86 -0.82
N TYR A 155 19.48 4.41 -1.51
CA TYR A 155 20.19 3.17 -1.15
C TYR A 155 20.98 3.31 0.15
N GLU A 156 21.61 4.46 0.39
CA GLU A 156 22.29 4.75 1.66
C GLU A 156 21.30 4.76 2.83
N PHE A 157 20.12 5.36 2.65
CA PHE A 157 19.04 5.33 3.63
C PHE A 157 18.58 3.90 3.93
N TYR A 158 18.36 3.07 2.90
CA TYR A 158 18.01 1.66 3.07
C TYR A 158 19.10 0.86 3.82
N ARG A 159 20.37 1.08 3.48
CA ARG A 159 21.50 0.43 4.16
C ARG A 159 21.54 0.82 5.64
N MET A 160 21.43 2.13 5.92
CA MET A 160 21.44 2.68 7.28
C MET A 160 20.26 2.16 8.11
N ALA A 161 19.06 2.08 7.53
CA ALA A 161 17.87 1.60 8.22
C ALA A 161 17.97 0.13 8.69
N GLY A 162 18.83 -0.68 8.05
CA GLY A 162 19.10 -2.06 8.45
C GLY A 162 20.24 -2.23 9.47
N GLU A 163 20.87 -1.14 9.92
CA GLU A 163 21.93 -1.19 10.93
C GLU A 163 21.35 -1.39 12.34
N GLU A 164 22.18 -1.81 13.30
CA GLU A 164 21.76 -2.06 14.69
C GLU A 164 21.28 -0.78 15.41
N ASN A 165 21.81 0.38 15.03
CA ASN A 165 21.42 1.67 15.59
C ASN A 165 21.26 2.73 14.47
N PRO A 166 20.12 2.71 13.75
CA PRO A 166 19.91 3.57 12.60
C PRO A 166 19.84 5.05 13.03
N SER A 167 20.51 5.92 12.28
CA SER A 167 20.52 7.36 12.53
C SER A 167 20.41 8.17 11.25
N ILE A 168 19.24 8.79 11.03
CA ILE A 168 19.01 9.71 9.92
C ILE A 168 19.94 10.93 10.01
N ARG A 169 20.20 11.44 11.23
CA ARG A 169 21.12 12.56 11.45
C ARG A 169 22.50 12.29 10.88
N LYS A 170 23.11 11.15 11.25
CA LYS A 170 24.44 10.76 10.74
C LYS A 170 24.45 10.62 9.23
N LEU A 171 23.42 10.00 8.65
CA LEU A 171 23.28 9.88 7.20
C LEU A 171 23.28 11.24 6.50
N LEU A 172 22.51 12.21 7.02
CA LEU A 172 22.42 13.55 6.43
C LEU A 172 23.72 14.35 6.59
N GLU A 173 24.42 14.20 7.72
CA GLU A 173 25.74 14.80 7.94
C GLU A 173 26.78 14.26 6.93
N GLU A 174 26.88 12.93 6.80
CA GLU A 174 27.77 12.27 5.83
C GLU A 174 27.45 12.65 4.38
N TRP A 175 26.16 12.72 4.04
CA TRP A 175 25.70 13.15 2.73
C TRP A 175 26.11 14.61 2.42
N GLY A 176 25.91 15.52 3.38
CA GLY A 176 26.26 16.93 3.23
C GLY A 176 27.76 17.17 3.02
N GLU A 177 28.61 16.44 3.74
CA GLU A 177 30.06 16.49 3.59
C GLU A 177 30.53 15.91 2.24
N GLY A 178 29.91 14.81 1.81
CA GLY A 178 30.21 14.14 0.54
C GLY A 178 29.86 14.97 -0.70
N VAL A 179 28.85 15.83 -0.62
CA VAL A 179 28.47 16.76 -1.70
C VAL A 179 29.43 17.95 -1.78
N ALA A 180 29.93 18.45 -0.64
CA ALA A 180 30.93 19.51 -0.60
C ALA A 180 32.31 19.08 -1.14
N GLY A 181 32.61 17.77 -1.15
CA GLY A 181 33.87 17.20 -1.66
C GLY A 181 33.86 16.76 -3.13
N LYS A 182 32.72 16.84 -3.85
CA LYS A 182 32.53 16.26 -5.20
C LYS A 182 32.43 17.29 -6.35
N ASP A 183 32.95 18.51 -6.17
CA ASP A 183 33.17 19.46 -7.28
C ASP A 183 34.47 19.19 -8.07
N THR A 184 35.20 18.12 -7.76
CA THR A 184 36.32 17.64 -8.56
C THR A 184 36.22 16.14 -8.78
N GLU A 185 36.18 15.78 -10.07
CA GLU A 185 36.41 14.44 -10.64
C GLU A 185 35.23 13.47 -10.60
N GLY A 186 34.47 13.47 -11.71
CA GLY A 186 33.57 12.40 -12.06
C GLY A 186 34.33 11.14 -12.48
N GLN A 187 33.87 9.99 -11.99
CA GLN A 187 33.83 8.74 -12.73
C GLN A 187 32.78 7.82 -12.12
N SER A 188 31.94 7.31 -13.01
CA SER A 188 30.88 6.34 -12.79
C SER A 188 31.44 4.95 -12.51
N GLU A 189 31.06 4.34 -11.39
CA GLU A 189 31.07 2.88 -11.24
C GLU A 189 29.78 2.44 -10.54
N SER A 190 28.97 1.67 -11.27
CA SER A 190 27.86 0.88 -10.76
C SER A 190 28.39 -0.47 -10.25
N PRO A 191 28.06 -0.93 -9.03
CA PRO A 191 28.49 -2.26 -8.60
C PRO A 191 27.60 -3.37 -9.20
N ASP A 192 28.28 -4.31 -9.86
CA ASP A 192 27.75 -5.57 -10.37
C ASP A 192 27.16 -6.46 -9.24
N VAL A 193 25.97 -7.00 -9.47
CA VAL A 193 25.38 -8.04 -8.61
C VAL A 193 25.84 -9.41 -9.10
N GLU A 194 26.78 -10.01 -8.37
CA GLU A 194 27.23 -11.38 -8.58
C GLU A 194 26.08 -12.39 -8.42
N LYS A 195 25.84 -13.19 -9.46
CA LYS A 195 25.03 -14.41 -9.41
C LYS A 195 25.95 -15.61 -9.18
N GLN A 196 25.75 -16.34 -8.09
CA GLN A 196 26.31 -17.70 -7.94
C GLN A 196 25.33 -18.71 -8.54
N GLU A 197 25.72 -19.32 -9.67
CA GLU A 197 25.10 -20.50 -10.26
C GLU A 197 25.77 -21.78 -9.70
N GLU A 198 24.98 -22.65 -9.08
CA GLU A 198 25.37 -24.03 -8.80
C GLU A 198 25.26 -24.89 -10.07
N ARG A 199 26.38 -25.50 -10.45
CA ARG A 199 26.54 -26.42 -11.59
C ARG A 199 25.95 -27.80 -11.32
N LYS A 200 25.40 -28.44 -12.36
CA LYS A 200 25.65 -29.85 -12.76
C LYS A 200 25.02 -30.20 -14.13
N PRO A 201 25.47 -31.25 -14.85
CA PRO A 201 26.34 -31.08 -16.01
C PRO A 201 25.78 -31.60 -17.36
N GLU A 202 26.42 -31.10 -18.42
CA GLU A 202 26.70 -31.65 -19.76
C GLU A 202 25.70 -32.57 -20.49
N ARG A 203 25.31 -32.15 -21.70
CA ARG A 203 25.26 -32.97 -22.93
C ARG A 203 25.20 -32.11 -24.21
N PHE A 204 26.35 -32.08 -24.91
CA PHE A 204 26.57 -32.39 -26.33
C PHE A 204 25.69 -31.78 -27.47
N CYS A 205 26.41 -31.14 -28.42
CA CYS A 205 26.13 -30.87 -29.85
C CYS A 205 24.87 -30.08 -30.25
N GLY A 206 24.88 -29.18 -31.23
CA GLY A 206 25.87 -28.78 -32.22
C GLY A 206 25.16 -27.91 -33.28
N GLU A 207 25.98 -27.24 -34.09
CA GLU A 207 25.67 -26.66 -35.41
C GLU A 207 24.97 -25.30 -35.54
N THR A 208 25.53 -24.62 -36.53
CA THR A 208 25.42 -23.27 -37.06
C THR A 208 24.26 -23.06 -38.05
N VAL A 209 23.95 -21.79 -38.34
CA VAL A 209 23.75 -21.19 -39.69
C VAL A 209 22.41 -20.41 -39.91
N GLU A 210 22.61 -19.14 -40.24
CA GLU A 210 21.92 -18.23 -41.19
C GLU A 210 20.67 -17.37 -40.90
N ARG A 211 20.83 -16.18 -41.51
CA ARG A 211 19.95 -15.04 -41.72
C ARG A 211 18.83 -15.32 -42.74
N SER A 212 17.73 -14.60 -42.57
CA SER A 212 16.91 -13.87 -43.56
C SER A 212 15.46 -13.90 -43.07
N GLY A 213 14.58 -12.92 -43.21
CA GLY A 213 14.55 -11.59 -43.82
C GLY A 213 13.06 -11.16 -43.85
N SER A 214 12.80 -9.86 -43.96
CA SER A 214 11.62 -9.24 -44.59
C SER A 214 10.20 -9.62 -44.09
N GLY A 215 9.42 -8.61 -43.65
CA GLY A 215 7.96 -8.73 -43.57
C GLY A 215 7.26 -7.50 -43.01
N THR A 216 6.95 -6.55 -43.88
CA THR A 216 6.14 -5.35 -43.60
C THR A 216 4.65 -5.72 -43.50
N VAL A 217 3.92 -5.25 -42.48
CA VAL A 217 2.45 -5.10 -42.55
C VAL A 217 2.03 -3.82 -41.82
N ARG A 218 1.38 -2.92 -42.56
CA ARG A 218 0.61 -1.77 -42.07
C ARG A 218 -0.83 -2.22 -41.80
N TYR A 219 -1.46 -1.71 -40.75
CA TYR A 219 -2.90 -1.39 -40.76
C TYR A 219 -3.15 -0.07 -40.02
N ARG A 220 -4.20 0.62 -40.49
CA ARG A 220 -4.54 2.03 -40.34
C ARG A 220 -5.98 2.09 -39.81
N GLU A 221 -6.27 3.14 -39.00
CA GLU A 221 -7.61 3.68 -38.65
C GLU A 221 -8.52 2.76 -37.80
N SER A 222 -9.35 3.20 -36.84
CA SER A 222 -10.00 4.49 -36.57
C SER A 222 -10.64 4.47 -35.15
N LEU A 223 -10.70 5.63 -34.50
CA LEU A 223 -11.60 5.91 -33.36
C LEU A 223 -13.07 5.88 -33.80
N PRO A 224 -14.01 5.62 -32.87
CA PRO A 224 -15.21 6.44 -32.84
C PRO A 224 -15.54 7.00 -31.45
N GLU A 225 -15.94 8.26 -31.45
CA GLU A 225 -16.58 8.97 -30.34
C GLU A 225 -18.06 8.54 -30.17
N ASN A 226 -18.44 8.37 -28.90
CA ASN A 226 -19.62 8.93 -28.21
C ASN A 226 -21.04 8.75 -28.81
N ARG A 227 -21.97 8.14 -28.03
CA ARG A 227 -23.31 8.69 -27.65
C ARG A 227 -24.23 7.66 -26.95
N LEU A 228 -25.16 8.23 -26.15
CA LEU A 228 -26.39 7.68 -25.54
C LEU A 228 -26.17 7.00 -24.16
N ALA A 229 -26.45 7.63 -23.01
CA ALA A 229 -27.69 8.20 -22.48
C ALA A 229 -28.78 7.15 -22.15
N GLU A 230 -29.18 7.18 -20.87
CA GLU A 230 -30.48 6.76 -20.30
C GLU A 230 -30.80 5.25 -20.23
N ASN A 231 -30.79 4.70 -19.00
CA ASN A 231 -31.90 3.93 -18.39
C ASN A 231 -31.45 3.26 -17.07
N PHE A 232 -31.87 3.83 -15.94
CA PHE A 232 -31.86 3.16 -14.63
C PHE A 232 -33.25 2.53 -14.39
N PRO A 233 -33.38 1.23 -14.09
CA PRO A 233 -34.60 0.71 -13.50
C PRO A 233 -34.55 0.83 -11.97
N GLU A 234 -35.52 1.53 -11.41
CA GLU A 234 -35.94 1.43 -10.01
C GLU A 234 -36.32 -0.01 -9.68
N TRP A 235 -35.91 -0.52 -8.51
CA TRP A 235 -36.38 -1.81 -8.01
C TRP A 235 -37.29 -1.60 -6.80
N VAL A 236 -38.53 -2.05 -7.00
CA VAL A 236 -39.64 -2.04 -6.04
C VAL A 236 -39.55 -3.27 -5.15
N ASP A 237 -39.89 -3.06 -3.88
CA ASP A 237 -39.95 -4.07 -2.81
C ASP A 237 -41.24 -4.90 -2.94
N THR A 238 -41.14 -6.24 -3.01
CA THR A 238 -42.31 -7.11 -2.76
C THR A 238 -41.91 -8.42 -2.09
N ALA A 239 -42.48 -8.64 -0.91
CA ALA A 239 -42.50 -9.91 -0.17
C ALA A 239 -43.76 -10.75 -0.51
N SER A 240 -43.59 -12.06 -0.74
CA SER A 240 -44.54 -13.18 -0.48
C SER A 240 -43.83 -14.50 -0.89
N GLY A 241 -43.94 -15.69 -0.29
CA GLY A 241 -44.65 -16.25 0.86
C GLY A 241 -44.69 -17.79 0.70
N GLY A 242 -44.26 -18.55 1.72
CA GLY A 242 -44.51 -20.00 1.97
C GLY A 242 -43.81 -21.05 1.05
N THR A 243 -43.39 -22.25 1.45
CA THR A 243 -43.40 -23.01 2.73
C THR A 243 -42.35 -24.13 2.62
N ALA A 244 -41.89 -24.63 3.76
CA ALA A 244 -40.67 -25.41 4.01
C ALA A 244 -40.51 -26.79 3.32
N CYS A 245 -39.26 -27.12 2.96
CA CYS A 245 -38.68 -28.46 3.11
C CYS A 245 -37.14 -28.40 3.12
N LEU A 246 -36.53 -28.96 4.17
CA LEU A 246 -35.10 -29.09 4.47
C LEU A 246 -34.30 -27.77 4.51
N ALA A 247 -34.40 -27.10 5.67
CA ALA A 247 -33.32 -26.26 6.15
C ALA A 247 -32.08 -27.13 6.40
N HIS A 248 -31.35 -27.46 5.33
CA HIS A 248 -29.91 -27.43 5.46
C HIS A 248 -29.60 -26.03 5.95
N VAL A 249 -29.05 -25.94 7.16
CA VAL A 249 -28.31 -24.77 7.61
C VAL A 249 -27.28 -24.53 6.51
N ARG A 250 -27.61 -23.68 5.52
CA ARG A 250 -26.63 -23.18 4.56
C ARG A 250 -25.72 -22.36 5.43
N GLU A 251 -24.61 -22.96 5.83
CA GLU A 251 -23.51 -22.24 6.45
C GLU A 251 -23.25 -21.00 5.58
N PRO A 252 -23.39 -19.78 6.11
CA PRO A 252 -23.23 -18.57 5.31
C PRO A 252 -21.79 -18.55 4.80
N GLY A 253 -21.62 -18.64 3.50
CA GLY A 253 -20.32 -18.62 2.85
C GLY A 253 -20.47 -18.50 1.34
N LEU A 254 -19.76 -17.55 0.75
CA LEU A 254 -19.70 -17.38 -0.70
C LEU A 254 -18.84 -18.50 -1.30
N PHE A 255 -19.26 -19.09 -2.42
CA PHE A 255 -18.49 -20.10 -3.11
C PHE A 255 -18.09 -19.58 -4.50
N LEU A 256 -16.80 -19.65 -4.82
CA LEU A 256 -16.30 -19.36 -6.17
C LEU A 256 -15.96 -20.68 -6.83
N ARG A 257 -16.77 -21.09 -7.81
CA ARG A 257 -16.53 -22.29 -8.62
C ARG A 257 -15.59 -21.95 -9.77
N SER A 258 -14.50 -22.70 -9.92
CA SER A 258 -13.56 -22.51 -11.03
C SER A 258 -14.21 -22.93 -12.36
N GLU A 259 -14.03 -22.12 -13.40
CA GLU A 259 -14.45 -22.49 -14.76
C GLU A 259 -13.52 -23.55 -15.40
N SER A 260 -12.34 -23.78 -14.80
CA SER A 260 -11.37 -24.76 -15.26
C SER A 260 -11.10 -25.81 -14.17
N ALA A 261 -11.16 -27.08 -14.54
CA ALA A 261 -10.82 -28.20 -13.64
C ALA A 261 -9.36 -28.18 -13.14
N ALA A 262 -8.51 -27.30 -13.70
CA ALA A 262 -7.12 -27.13 -13.30
C ALA A 262 -6.94 -26.33 -11.99
N TYR A 263 -7.98 -25.62 -11.53
CA TYR A 263 -7.90 -24.76 -10.33
C TYR A 263 -8.96 -25.17 -9.30
N PRO A 264 -8.63 -25.12 -8.00
CA PRO A 264 -9.57 -25.46 -6.95
C PRO A 264 -10.66 -24.40 -6.81
N ASP A 265 -11.85 -24.84 -6.42
CA ASP A 265 -12.93 -23.95 -5.99
C ASP A 265 -12.54 -23.27 -4.67
N LEU A 266 -12.99 -22.03 -4.48
CA LEU A 266 -12.67 -21.23 -3.29
C LEU A 266 -13.93 -21.06 -2.44
N ARG A 267 -13.86 -21.46 -1.16
CA ARG A 267 -14.94 -21.28 -0.19
C ARG A 267 -14.61 -20.15 0.77
N ILE A 268 -15.35 -19.06 0.69
CA ILE A 268 -15.14 -17.86 1.50
C ILE A 268 -15.98 -18.00 2.77
N MET A 269 -15.32 -18.33 3.88
CA MET A 269 -15.94 -18.45 5.21
C MET A 269 -15.56 -17.30 6.17
N LYS A 270 -14.58 -16.48 5.79
CA LYS A 270 -14.01 -15.41 6.63
C LYS A 270 -14.53 -14.04 6.20
N GLU A 271 -14.53 -13.09 7.14
CA GLU A 271 -14.87 -11.68 6.88
C GLU A 271 -13.86 -11.00 5.94
N SER A 272 -12.62 -11.46 5.91
CA SER A 272 -11.61 -11.06 4.94
C SER A 272 -10.92 -12.31 4.42
N PHE A 273 -10.92 -12.48 3.10
CA PHE A 273 -10.37 -13.63 2.40
C PHE A 273 -9.40 -13.16 1.32
N LEU A 274 -8.11 -13.42 1.50
CA LEU A 274 -7.06 -13.00 0.58
C LEU A 274 -6.80 -14.06 -0.48
N VAL A 275 -6.67 -13.66 -1.74
CA VAL A 275 -6.36 -14.54 -2.87
C VAL A 275 -4.99 -14.17 -3.43
N GLY A 276 -4.14 -15.16 -3.69
CA GLY A 276 -2.85 -14.91 -4.32
C GLY A 276 -1.93 -16.12 -4.39
N LYS A 277 -0.68 -15.89 -4.79
CA LYS A 277 0.31 -16.94 -5.06
C LYS A 277 1.18 -17.32 -3.86
N LYS A 278 1.33 -16.45 -2.85
CA LYS A 278 2.16 -16.71 -1.66
C LYS A 278 1.33 -17.42 -0.59
N LYS A 279 1.49 -18.76 -0.50
CA LYS A 279 0.68 -19.64 0.36
C LYS A 279 0.57 -19.17 1.82
N ASP A 280 1.65 -18.64 2.37
CA ASP A 280 1.71 -18.23 3.78
C ASP A 280 1.10 -16.85 4.05
N ALA A 281 0.63 -16.16 3.01
CA ALA A 281 0.07 -14.80 3.11
C ALA A 281 -1.38 -14.69 2.59
N VAL A 282 -1.98 -15.79 2.13
CA VAL A 282 -3.29 -15.79 1.46
C VAL A 282 -4.14 -16.99 1.88
N ASP A 283 -5.46 -16.81 1.90
CA ASP A 283 -6.42 -17.86 2.19
C ASP A 283 -6.75 -18.69 0.92
N GLY A 284 -7.00 -17.99 -0.19
CA GLY A 284 -7.19 -18.54 -1.52
C GLY A 284 -5.88 -18.66 -2.26
N TRP A 285 -5.18 -19.78 -2.04
CA TRP A 285 -3.88 -20.00 -2.67
C TRP A 285 -4.00 -20.44 -4.14
N LEU A 286 -3.60 -19.56 -5.05
CA LEU A 286 -3.57 -19.81 -6.49
C LEU A 286 -2.13 -19.74 -7.01
N LYS A 287 -1.49 -20.91 -7.15
CA LYS A 287 -0.10 -21.04 -7.63
C LYS A 287 -0.01 -20.97 -9.17
N VAL A 288 -0.46 -19.87 -9.76
CA VAL A 288 -0.48 -19.68 -11.23
C VAL A 288 0.47 -18.56 -11.64
N ARG A 289 1.05 -18.66 -12.85
CA ARG A 289 1.80 -17.54 -13.43
C ARG A 289 0.82 -16.41 -13.76
N GLY A 290 1.22 -15.16 -13.47
CA GLY A 290 0.35 -13.98 -13.61
C GLY A 290 -0.42 -13.58 -12.35
N ILE A 291 -0.50 -14.46 -11.34
CA ILE A 291 -1.09 -14.13 -10.04
C ILE A 291 -0.02 -13.57 -9.10
N SER A 292 -0.18 -12.32 -8.68
CA SER A 292 0.58 -11.66 -7.62
C SER A 292 0.62 -12.45 -6.30
N ARG A 293 1.64 -12.18 -5.47
CA ARG A 293 1.84 -12.82 -4.16
C ARG A 293 0.61 -12.70 -3.27
N ILE A 294 0.08 -11.49 -3.16
CA ILE A 294 -1.27 -11.16 -2.68
C ILE A 294 -1.90 -10.39 -3.84
N HIS A 295 -3.01 -10.88 -4.38
CA HIS A 295 -3.55 -10.44 -5.66
C HIS A 295 -4.85 -9.66 -5.49
N ALA A 296 -5.77 -10.22 -4.72
CA ALA A 296 -7.08 -9.65 -4.50
C ALA A 296 -7.57 -10.03 -3.11
N LYS A 297 -8.58 -9.30 -2.65
CA LYS A 297 -9.26 -9.52 -1.38
C LYS A 297 -10.75 -9.64 -1.65
N ILE A 298 -11.38 -10.58 -0.96
CA ILE A 298 -12.83 -10.63 -0.83
C ILE A 298 -13.15 -10.26 0.61
N SER A 299 -13.82 -9.13 0.83
CA SER A 299 -14.37 -8.77 2.14
C SER A 299 -15.84 -9.11 2.20
N ARG A 300 -16.29 -9.58 3.36
CA ARG A 300 -17.70 -9.59 3.72
C ARG A 300 -17.96 -8.35 4.56
N GLU A 301 -18.98 -7.60 4.18
CA GLU A 301 -19.48 -6.44 4.91
C GLU A 301 -21.00 -6.65 5.04
N GLU A 302 -21.46 -6.86 6.27
CA GLU A 302 -22.83 -7.26 6.59
C GLU A 302 -23.25 -8.56 5.86
N ASP A 303 -24.25 -8.48 4.98
CA ASP A 303 -24.74 -9.59 4.14
C ASP A 303 -24.25 -9.51 2.68
N CYS A 304 -23.26 -8.65 2.40
CA CYS A 304 -22.69 -8.47 1.07
C CYS A 304 -21.22 -8.86 1.01
N TYR A 305 -20.81 -9.41 -0.14
CA TYR A 305 -19.40 -9.66 -0.43
C TYR A 305 -18.88 -8.63 -1.44
N TYR A 306 -17.64 -8.21 -1.25
CA TYR A 306 -16.95 -7.25 -2.10
C TYR A 306 -15.62 -7.81 -2.55
N LEU A 307 -15.34 -7.72 -3.84
CA LEU A 307 -14.07 -8.05 -4.46
C LEU A 307 -13.24 -6.78 -4.60
N THR A 308 -11.96 -6.85 -4.25
CA THR A 308 -11.02 -5.73 -4.33
C THR A 308 -9.71 -6.20 -4.93
N ASP A 309 -9.21 -5.51 -5.94
CA ASP A 309 -7.88 -5.74 -6.49
C ASP A 309 -6.81 -5.14 -5.56
N LEU A 310 -5.83 -5.94 -5.13
CA LEU A 310 -4.75 -5.50 -4.23
C LEU A 310 -3.49 -5.11 -5.02
N ASN A 311 -3.67 -4.25 -6.03
CA ASN A 311 -2.64 -3.82 -6.97
C ASN A 311 -1.98 -5.01 -7.69
N SER A 312 -2.80 -5.89 -8.23
CA SER A 312 -2.30 -7.06 -8.91
C SER A 312 -1.68 -6.71 -10.27
N THR A 313 -0.60 -7.41 -10.65
CA THR A 313 0.15 -7.12 -11.88
C THR A 313 -0.72 -7.29 -13.13
N ASN A 314 -1.55 -8.32 -13.15
CA ASN A 314 -2.39 -8.67 -14.31
C ASN A 314 -3.86 -8.26 -14.14
N GLY A 315 -4.22 -7.69 -13.00
CA GLY A 315 -5.56 -7.21 -12.71
C GLY A 315 -6.52 -8.29 -12.22
N THR A 316 -7.51 -7.81 -11.46
CA THR A 316 -8.72 -8.53 -11.07
C THR A 316 -9.89 -8.03 -11.91
N PHE A 317 -10.79 -8.92 -12.31
CA PHE A 317 -11.90 -8.64 -13.19
C PHE A 317 -13.22 -9.08 -12.56
N LEU A 318 -14.28 -8.30 -12.78
CA LEU A 318 -15.65 -8.65 -12.43
C LEU A 318 -16.53 -8.49 -13.68
N ASN A 319 -17.21 -9.57 -14.09
CA ASN A 319 -18.07 -9.63 -15.27
C ASN A 319 -17.36 -9.15 -16.56
N GLY A 320 -16.06 -9.43 -16.67
CA GLY A 320 -15.20 -9.01 -17.80
C GLY A 320 -14.67 -7.58 -17.72
N GLY A 321 -15.16 -6.75 -16.79
CA GLY A 321 -14.63 -5.43 -16.49
C GLY A 321 -13.44 -5.53 -15.53
N ARG A 322 -12.32 -4.88 -15.85
CA ARG A 322 -11.17 -4.81 -14.93
C ARG A 322 -11.51 -3.86 -13.78
N LEU A 323 -11.31 -4.32 -12.56
CA LEU A 323 -11.47 -3.48 -11.37
C LEU A 323 -10.31 -2.49 -11.26
N GLY A 324 -10.61 -1.29 -10.78
CA GLY A 324 -9.59 -0.37 -10.30
C GLY A 324 -8.84 -0.95 -9.11
N VAL A 325 -7.59 -0.55 -8.96
CA VAL A 325 -6.78 -0.92 -7.79
C VAL A 325 -7.45 -0.38 -6.52
N ASN A 326 -7.64 -1.24 -5.52
CA ASN A 326 -8.35 -0.97 -4.27
C ASN A 326 -9.82 -0.56 -4.42
N GLU A 327 -10.39 -0.70 -5.62
CA GLU A 327 -11.81 -0.47 -5.85
C GLU A 327 -12.62 -1.66 -5.31
N LYS A 328 -13.59 -1.39 -4.43
CA LYS A 328 -14.51 -2.41 -3.94
C LYS A 328 -15.65 -2.59 -4.94
N ALA A 329 -15.73 -3.78 -5.51
CA ALA A 329 -16.83 -4.17 -6.38
C ALA A 329 -17.71 -5.23 -5.70
N ARG A 330 -19.01 -4.95 -5.58
CA ARG A 330 -19.96 -5.87 -4.94
C ARG A 330 -20.13 -7.14 -5.77
N LEU A 331 -19.99 -8.30 -5.14
CA LEU A 331 -20.25 -9.61 -5.72
C LEU A 331 -21.71 -10.01 -5.53
N ARG A 332 -22.29 -10.60 -6.56
CA ARG A 332 -23.63 -11.20 -6.58
C ARG A 332 -23.56 -12.64 -7.10
N PRO A 333 -24.48 -13.52 -6.66
CA PRO A 333 -24.59 -14.86 -7.23
C PRO A 333 -24.75 -14.80 -8.76
N GLY A 334 -23.95 -15.57 -9.48
CA GLY A 334 -23.88 -15.59 -10.94
C GLY A 334 -22.80 -14.69 -11.56
N ASP A 335 -22.15 -13.83 -10.78
CA ASP A 335 -21.06 -12.99 -11.30
C ASP A 335 -19.84 -13.82 -11.70
N SER A 336 -19.14 -13.39 -12.75
CA SER A 336 -17.86 -13.97 -13.19
C SER A 336 -16.69 -13.16 -12.62
N VAL A 337 -15.83 -13.81 -11.85
CA VAL A 337 -14.66 -13.20 -11.21
C VAL A 337 -13.38 -13.71 -11.89
N GLY A 338 -12.51 -12.79 -12.29
CA GLY A 338 -11.21 -13.10 -12.87
C GLY A 338 -10.06 -12.65 -11.97
N PHE A 339 -9.08 -13.52 -11.72
CA PHE A 339 -7.78 -13.18 -11.13
C PHE A 339 -6.70 -13.44 -12.17
N ALA A 340 -6.18 -12.38 -12.81
CA ALA A 340 -5.44 -12.50 -14.05
C ALA A 340 -6.23 -13.35 -15.09
N ASP A 341 -5.64 -14.45 -15.58
CA ASP A 341 -6.24 -15.33 -16.58
C ASP A 341 -7.13 -16.44 -15.96
N VAL A 342 -7.23 -16.51 -14.62
CA VAL A 342 -8.02 -17.53 -13.93
C VAL A 342 -9.43 -17.01 -13.67
N ARG A 343 -10.46 -17.78 -14.07
CA ARG A 343 -11.87 -17.39 -13.98
C ARG A 343 -12.68 -18.28 -13.04
N TYR A 344 -13.59 -17.64 -12.33
CA TYR A 344 -14.50 -18.23 -11.36
C TYR A 344 -15.92 -17.70 -11.57
N VAL A 345 -16.92 -18.49 -11.18
CA VAL A 345 -18.32 -18.06 -11.10
C VAL A 345 -18.74 -18.06 -9.64
N VAL A 346 -19.42 -16.99 -9.21
CA VAL A 346 -19.96 -16.85 -7.87
C VAL A 346 -21.22 -17.72 -7.72
N GLU A 347 -21.19 -18.66 -6.78
CA GLU A 347 -22.33 -19.45 -6.32
C GLU A 347 -22.71 -19.02 -4.89
N GLY A 348 -24.03 -18.87 -4.65
CA GLY A 348 -24.61 -18.39 -3.38
C GLY A 348 -25.64 -19.33 -2.77
#